data_AF-A0A917UN11-F1
#
_entry.id   AF-A0A917UN11-F1
#
_cell.length_a   1.000
_cell.length_b   1.000
_cell.length_c   1.000
_cell.angle_alpha   90.00
_cell.angle_beta   90.00
_cell.angle_gamma   90.00
#
_symmetry.space_group_name_H-M   'P 1'
#
loop_
_entity.id
_entity.type
_entity.pdbx_description
1 polymer ?
#
loop_
_entity_poly.entity_id
_entity_poly.type
_entity_poly.pdbx_seq_one_letter_code
_entity_poly.pdbx_strand_id
1 'polypeptide(L)'
;MMTPATFRALHRRGDPLVLPNARDLASASWLRAVGRYAARLAGLGVVGVNVEDSDAEGRLVDPELAAHKVHAISTAAPGLYLNARTDPFWVGSPADVRQRTREAVARAHRYLAAGATGVFVPGAIALDVVATLARATRTPNTEAQTRTG
;
A
#
# COMPACT_ATOMS: atom_id res chain seq x y z
N MET A 1 17.14 5.71 -21.33
CA MET A 1 15.86 5.92 -20.61
C MET A 1 14.94 4.77 -20.97
N MET A 2 14.26 4.13 -20.01
CA MET A 2 13.42 2.96 -20.28
C MET A 2 12.11 3.41 -20.97
N THR A 3 11.73 2.80 -22.08
CA THR A 3 10.54 3.21 -22.85
C THR A 3 9.28 2.52 -22.31
N PRO A 4 8.06 3.04 -22.61
CA PRO A 4 6.81 2.34 -22.30
C PRO A 4 6.74 0.93 -22.90
N ALA A 5 7.35 0.71 -24.08
CA ALA A 5 7.46 -0.62 -24.69
C ALA A 5 8.39 -1.54 -23.88
N THR A 6 9.52 -1.02 -23.40
CA THR A 6 10.45 -1.75 -22.53
C THR A 6 9.83 -2.07 -21.17
N PHE A 7 8.99 -1.18 -20.62
CA PHE A 7 8.24 -1.44 -19.38
C PHE A 7 7.16 -2.51 -19.55
N ARG A 8 6.41 -2.49 -20.66
CA ARG A 8 5.44 -3.55 -21.00
C ARG A 8 6.09 -4.92 -21.16
N ALA A 9 7.31 -4.98 -21.70
CA ALA A 9 8.05 -6.23 -21.85
C ALA A 9 8.47 -6.87 -20.50
N LEU A 10 8.45 -6.10 -19.40
CA LEU A 10 8.66 -6.62 -18.04
C LEU A 10 7.39 -7.21 -17.41
N HIS A 11 6.20 -6.92 -17.95
CA HIS A 11 4.95 -7.53 -17.50
C HIS A 11 4.78 -8.91 -18.16
N ARG A 12 5.45 -9.93 -17.59
CA ARG A 12 5.28 -11.32 -17.99
C ARG A 12 4.29 -12.03 -17.07
N ARG A 13 3.28 -12.65 -17.65
CA ARG A 13 2.31 -13.47 -16.90
C ARG A 13 3.05 -14.64 -16.24
N GLY A 14 3.07 -14.70 -14.92
CA GLY A 14 3.81 -15.71 -14.13
C GLY A 14 5.18 -15.27 -13.62
N ASP A 15 5.69 -14.10 -14.03
CA ASP A 15 6.97 -13.52 -13.60
C ASP A 15 6.78 -12.01 -13.40
N PRO A 16 6.08 -11.62 -12.32
CA PRO A 16 5.71 -10.23 -12.10
C PRO A 16 6.95 -9.39 -11.78
N LEU A 17 6.95 -8.14 -12.25
CA LEU A 17 7.95 -7.15 -11.85
C LEU A 17 7.84 -6.93 -10.32
N VAL A 18 8.75 -7.52 -9.56
CA VAL A 18 8.87 -7.31 -8.11
C VAL A 18 9.58 -5.97 -7.90
N LEU A 19 8.84 -4.97 -7.44
CA LEU A 19 9.42 -3.67 -7.13
C LEU A 19 10.29 -3.79 -5.86
N PRO A 20 11.49 -3.18 -5.84
CA PRO A 20 12.38 -3.26 -4.70
C PRO A 20 11.69 -2.68 -3.47
N ASN A 21 11.50 -3.54 -2.49
CA ASN A 21 10.94 -3.19 -1.20
C ASN A 21 12.03 -2.51 -0.37
N ALA A 22 11.78 -1.30 0.07
CA ALA A 22 12.81 -0.45 0.65
C ALA A 22 12.98 -0.77 2.14
N ARG A 23 14.08 -1.45 2.50
CA ARG A 23 14.51 -1.73 3.88
C ARG A 23 15.21 -0.52 4.52
N ASP A 24 14.95 -0.38 5.82
CA ASP A 24 15.62 0.33 6.93
C ASP A 24 15.73 1.87 6.97
N LEU A 25 15.28 2.39 8.13
CA LEU A 25 15.35 3.77 8.67
C LEU A 25 15.08 4.90 7.66
N ALA A 26 13.86 5.44 7.66
CA ALA A 26 13.49 6.57 6.81
C ALA A 26 14.15 7.87 7.26
N SER A 27 15.41 8.03 6.92
CA SER A 27 15.97 9.36 6.68
C SER A 27 15.11 10.11 5.66
N ALA A 28 15.09 11.43 5.73
CA ALA A 28 14.36 12.24 4.76
C ALA A 28 14.83 11.99 3.30
N SER A 29 16.08 11.57 3.10
CA SER A 29 16.62 11.16 1.79
C SER A 29 15.96 9.89 1.27
N TRP A 30 15.68 8.91 2.13
CA TRP A 30 14.96 7.69 1.76
C TRP A 30 13.53 7.97 1.31
N LEU A 31 12.78 8.80 2.07
CA LEU A 31 11.41 9.17 1.70
C LEU A 31 11.37 9.87 0.33
N ARG A 32 12.32 10.78 0.08
CA ARG A 32 12.48 11.42 -1.23
C ARG A 32 12.81 10.43 -2.33
N ALA A 33 13.66 9.44 -2.06
CA ALA A 33 14.01 8.41 -3.03
C ALA A 33 12.79 7.55 -3.42
N VAL A 34 11.98 7.15 -2.43
CA VAL A 34 10.75 6.38 -2.66
C VAL A 34 9.75 7.18 -3.50
N GLY A 35 9.50 8.45 -3.15
CA GLY A 35 8.62 9.32 -3.94
C GLY A 35 9.10 9.49 -5.39
N ARG A 36 10.40 9.74 -5.61
CA ARG A 36 10.99 9.81 -6.96
C ARG A 36 10.83 8.51 -7.75
N TYR A 37 10.94 7.36 -7.07
CA TYR A 37 10.76 6.06 -7.71
C TYR A 37 9.31 5.87 -8.16
N ALA A 38 8.34 6.21 -7.32
CA ALA A 38 6.92 6.18 -7.68
C ALA A 38 6.59 7.11 -8.87
N ALA A 39 7.12 8.33 -8.87
CA ALA A 39 6.95 9.26 -9.99
C ALA A 39 7.52 8.70 -11.30
N ARG A 40 8.69 8.02 -11.23
CA ARG A 40 9.28 7.34 -12.39
C ARG A 40 8.40 6.20 -12.89
N LEU A 41 7.82 5.39 -11.99
CA LEU A 41 6.88 4.33 -12.37
C LEU A 41 5.64 4.91 -13.06
N ALA A 42 5.06 5.98 -12.52
CA ALA A 42 3.95 6.68 -13.14
C ALA A 42 4.31 7.18 -14.56
N GLY A 43 5.50 7.77 -14.72
CA GLY A 43 6.02 8.18 -16.04
C GLY A 43 6.23 7.05 -17.04
N LEU A 44 6.31 5.79 -16.59
CA LEU A 44 6.37 4.59 -17.43
C LEU A 44 4.98 4.02 -17.78
N GLY A 45 3.90 4.66 -17.32
CA GLY A 45 2.52 4.23 -17.52
C GLY A 45 2.02 3.23 -16.48
N VAL A 46 2.69 3.09 -15.33
CA VAL A 46 2.15 2.34 -14.19
C VAL A 46 0.95 3.08 -13.64
N VAL A 47 -0.17 2.38 -13.50
CA VAL A 47 -1.44 2.95 -13.01
C VAL A 47 -1.69 2.69 -11.53
N GLY A 48 -0.94 1.78 -10.90
CA GLY A 48 -1.04 1.53 -9.46
C GLY A 48 0.16 0.78 -8.88
N VAL A 49 0.36 0.95 -7.58
CA VAL A 49 1.40 0.26 -6.80
C VAL A 49 0.85 -0.22 -5.47
N ASN A 50 1.40 -1.33 -4.99
CA ASN A 50 1.21 -1.77 -3.62
C ASN A 50 2.39 -1.30 -2.77
N VAL A 51 2.12 -0.81 -1.57
CA VAL A 51 3.15 -0.50 -0.56
C VAL A 51 2.80 -1.22 0.74
N GLU A 52 3.72 -2.05 1.23
CA GLU A 52 3.50 -2.85 2.44
C GLU A 52 4.13 -2.24 3.70
N ASP A 53 3.65 -2.63 4.86
CA ASP A 53 4.08 -2.17 6.18
C ASP A 53 4.77 -3.26 7.01
N SER A 54 5.26 -4.33 6.38
CA SER A 54 6.17 -5.29 7.00
C SER A 54 7.60 -5.12 6.50
N ASP A 55 8.56 -5.37 7.38
CA ASP A 55 9.94 -5.60 7.01
C ASP A 55 10.09 -7.01 6.41
N ALA A 56 11.27 -7.28 5.90
CA ALA A 56 11.55 -8.52 5.19
C ALA A 56 11.87 -9.71 6.12
N GLU A 57 11.97 -9.45 7.42
CA GLU A 57 11.96 -10.49 8.44
C GLU A 57 10.52 -10.82 8.86
N GLY A 58 9.52 -10.21 8.19
CA GLY A 58 8.11 -10.47 8.41
C GLY A 58 7.59 -9.83 9.69
N ARG A 59 8.13 -8.66 10.09
CA ARG A 59 7.64 -7.89 11.25
C ARG A 59 6.99 -6.61 10.77
N LEU A 60 5.92 -6.18 11.44
CA LEU A 60 5.32 -4.88 11.14
C LEU A 60 6.29 -3.74 11.46
N VAL A 61 6.43 -2.80 10.54
CA VAL A 61 7.13 -1.54 10.80
C VAL A 61 6.25 -0.60 11.61
N ASP A 62 6.89 0.43 12.19
CA ASP A 62 6.19 1.53 12.84
C ASP A 62 5.13 2.11 11.88
N PRO A 63 3.86 2.18 12.31
CA PRO A 63 2.79 2.67 11.44
C PRO A 63 2.98 4.13 11.01
N GLU A 64 3.65 5.00 11.79
CA GLU A 64 3.96 6.38 11.37
C GLU A 64 5.02 6.39 10.27
N LEU A 65 6.02 5.52 10.37
CA LEU A 65 7.03 5.34 9.32
C LEU A 65 6.40 4.89 7.99
N ALA A 66 5.49 3.92 8.06
CA ALA A 66 4.71 3.47 6.90
C ALA A 66 3.84 4.60 6.33
N ALA A 67 3.23 5.42 7.18
CA ALA A 67 2.42 6.57 6.75
C ALA A 67 3.25 7.65 6.06
N HIS A 68 4.45 7.97 6.57
CA HIS A 68 5.36 8.88 5.88
C HIS A 68 5.76 8.36 4.49
N LYS A 69 5.98 7.05 4.34
CA LYS A 69 6.23 6.41 3.05
C LYS A 69 5.04 6.58 2.10
N VAL A 70 3.83 6.31 2.58
CA VAL A 70 2.58 6.52 1.81
C VAL A 70 2.45 7.97 1.36
N HIS A 71 2.67 8.93 2.27
CA HIS A 71 2.58 10.36 1.96
C HIS A 71 3.62 10.82 0.92
N ALA A 72 4.84 10.32 1.01
CA ALA A 72 5.88 10.62 0.04
C ALA A 72 5.53 10.11 -1.37
N ILE A 73 4.89 8.94 -1.47
CA ILE A 73 4.42 8.38 -2.74
C ILE A 73 3.23 9.17 -3.28
N SER A 74 2.21 9.41 -2.46
CA SER A 74 0.98 10.10 -2.86
C SER A 74 1.28 11.51 -3.38
N THR A 75 2.20 12.23 -2.72
CA THR A 75 2.63 13.56 -3.13
C THR A 75 3.43 13.54 -4.43
N ALA A 76 4.32 12.57 -4.63
CA ALA A 76 5.19 12.50 -5.80
C ALA A 76 4.49 11.95 -7.05
N ALA A 77 3.43 11.15 -6.88
CA ALA A 77 2.72 10.48 -7.96
C ALA A 77 1.18 10.48 -7.73
N PRO A 78 0.52 11.66 -7.72
CA PRO A 78 -0.89 11.78 -7.34
C PRO A 78 -1.89 11.05 -8.27
N GLY A 79 -1.49 10.72 -9.50
CA GLY A 79 -2.31 9.95 -10.44
C GLY A 79 -2.17 8.42 -10.32
N LEU A 80 -1.29 7.95 -9.43
CA LEU A 80 -1.04 6.52 -9.22
C LEU A 80 -2.03 5.97 -8.20
N TYR A 81 -2.70 4.85 -8.51
CA TYR A 81 -3.50 4.14 -7.51
C TYR A 81 -2.56 3.58 -6.42
N LEU A 82 -2.55 4.20 -5.25
CA LEU A 82 -1.70 3.81 -4.14
C LEU A 82 -2.46 2.88 -3.20
N ASN A 83 -2.19 1.59 -3.34
CA ASN A 83 -2.79 0.56 -2.48
C ASN A 83 -1.88 0.30 -1.27
N ALA A 84 -2.25 0.83 -0.11
CA ALA A 84 -1.52 0.60 1.13
C ALA A 84 -1.88 -0.77 1.71
N ARG A 85 -0.94 -1.71 1.61
CA ARG A 85 -1.03 -3.03 2.21
C ARG A 85 -0.64 -2.95 3.68
N THR A 86 -1.46 -3.52 4.56
CA THR A 86 -1.14 -3.67 5.97
C THR A 86 -1.20 -5.12 6.41
N ASP A 87 -0.14 -5.60 7.05
CA ASP A 87 0.12 -7.02 7.29
C ASP A 87 -0.22 -7.60 8.70
N PRO A 88 -1.06 -7.00 9.58
CA PRO A 88 -1.38 -7.61 10.88
C PRO A 88 -1.93 -9.04 10.83
N PHE A 89 -2.53 -9.46 9.71
CA PHE A 89 -3.03 -10.82 9.48
C PHE A 89 -2.11 -11.70 8.63
N TRP A 90 -1.00 -11.13 8.15
CA TRP A 90 -0.04 -11.81 7.29
C TRP A 90 1.24 -12.17 8.04
N VAL A 91 1.73 -11.26 8.91
CA VAL A 91 2.88 -11.56 9.76
C VAL A 91 2.51 -12.52 10.90
N GLY A 92 3.49 -13.31 11.35
CA GLY A 92 3.32 -14.12 12.55
C GLY A 92 3.15 -13.24 13.78
N SER A 93 1.95 -13.21 14.37
CA SER A 93 1.64 -12.41 15.55
C SER A 93 0.96 -13.25 16.63
N PRO A 94 1.38 -13.14 17.91
CA PRO A 94 0.70 -13.80 19.03
C PRO A 94 -0.64 -13.12 19.39
N ALA A 95 -0.91 -11.94 18.85
CA ALA A 95 -2.13 -11.18 19.12
C ALA A 95 -3.37 -11.93 18.63
N ASP A 96 -4.49 -11.84 19.37
CA ASP A 96 -5.75 -12.46 18.95
C ASP A 96 -6.39 -11.76 17.73
N VAL A 97 -7.42 -12.38 17.14
CA VAL A 97 -8.14 -11.84 15.97
C VAL A 97 -8.68 -10.42 16.21
N ARG A 98 -9.19 -10.12 17.42
CA ARG A 98 -9.76 -8.80 17.73
C ARG A 98 -8.67 -7.74 17.82
N GLN A 99 -7.50 -8.08 18.36
CA GLN A 99 -6.34 -7.19 18.42
C GLN A 99 -5.81 -6.91 17.02
N ARG A 100 -5.59 -7.95 16.20
CA ARG A 100 -5.15 -7.79 14.80
C ARG A 100 -6.14 -6.98 13.96
N THR A 101 -7.45 -7.17 14.18
CA THR A 101 -8.49 -6.36 13.53
C THR A 101 -8.37 -4.88 13.87
N ARG A 102 -8.25 -4.56 15.18
CA ARG A 102 -8.10 -3.17 15.64
C ARG A 102 -6.84 -2.52 15.08
N GLU A 103 -5.74 -3.26 15.07
CA GLU A 103 -4.48 -2.78 14.52
C GLU A 103 -4.57 -2.52 13.00
N ALA A 104 -5.14 -3.45 12.24
CA ALA A 104 -5.33 -3.28 10.80
C ALA A 104 -6.22 -2.06 10.47
N VAL A 105 -7.30 -1.85 11.23
CA VAL A 105 -8.15 -0.65 11.07
C VAL A 105 -7.39 0.63 11.36
N ALA A 106 -6.65 0.69 12.47
CA ALA A 106 -5.88 1.89 12.85
C ALA A 106 -4.79 2.22 11.82
N ARG A 107 -4.10 1.22 11.29
CA ARG A 107 -3.11 1.36 10.21
C ARG A 107 -3.76 1.82 8.92
N ALA A 108 -4.88 1.20 8.53
CA ALA A 108 -5.63 1.57 7.35
C ALA A 108 -6.08 3.04 7.36
N HIS A 109 -6.67 3.50 8.47
CA HIS A 109 -7.08 4.91 8.63
C HIS A 109 -5.91 5.86 8.49
N ARG A 110 -4.78 5.53 9.12
CA ARG A 110 -3.57 6.33 9.01
C ARG A 110 -3.06 6.41 7.57
N TYR A 111 -3.06 5.31 6.83
CA TYR A 111 -2.57 5.28 5.45
C TYR A 111 -3.51 6.01 4.48
N LEU A 112 -4.81 5.87 4.68
CA LEU A 112 -5.81 6.67 3.94
C LEU A 112 -5.61 8.17 4.22
N ALA A 113 -5.42 8.57 5.47
CA ALA A 113 -5.14 9.96 5.84
C ALA A 113 -3.81 10.47 5.26
N ALA A 114 -2.81 9.59 5.09
CA ALA A 114 -1.54 9.93 4.43
C ALA A 114 -1.64 10.03 2.89
N GLY A 115 -2.77 9.66 2.30
CA GLY A 115 -3.03 9.80 0.86
C GLY A 115 -3.02 8.49 0.07
N ALA A 116 -3.13 7.34 0.74
CA ALA A 116 -3.42 6.09 0.04
C ALA A 116 -4.79 6.15 -0.65
N THR A 117 -4.89 5.60 -1.85
CA THR A 117 -6.16 5.50 -2.60
C THR A 117 -7.02 4.36 -2.06
N GLY A 118 -6.37 3.27 -1.64
CA GLY A 118 -7.03 2.08 -1.11
C GLY A 118 -6.17 1.39 -0.07
N VAL A 119 -6.78 0.43 0.63
CA VAL A 119 -6.10 -0.41 1.61
C VAL A 119 -6.34 -1.88 1.29
N PHE A 120 -5.30 -2.68 1.45
CA PHE A 120 -5.35 -4.12 1.30
C PHE A 120 -4.88 -4.80 2.60
N VAL A 121 -5.69 -5.72 3.14
CA VAL A 121 -5.34 -6.51 4.32
C VAL A 121 -5.29 -8.00 3.91
N PRO A 122 -4.10 -8.56 3.69
CA PRO A 122 -3.95 -9.95 3.31
C PRO A 122 -3.95 -10.89 4.53
N GLY A 123 -4.34 -12.14 4.31
CA GLY A 123 -4.32 -13.21 5.30
C GLY A 123 -5.52 -14.14 5.22
N ALA A 124 -5.50 -15.21 6.00
CA ALA A 124 -6.66 -16.07 6.21
C ALA A 124 -7.59 -15.38 7.23
N ILE A 125 -8.55 -14.62 6.73
CA ILE A 125 -9.42 -13.74 7.54
C ILE A 125 -10.87 -14.23 7.43
N ALA A 126 -11.53 -14.42 8.58
CA ALA A 126 -12.94 -14.78 8.62
C ALA A 126 -13.83 -13.67 8.01
N LEU A 127 -14.92 -14.06 7.34
CA LEU A 127 -15.75 -13.12 6.56
C LEU A 127 -16.35 -11.97 7.38
N ASP A 128 -16.67 -12.22 8.65
CA ASP A 128 -17.16 -11.21 9.60
C ASP A 128 -16.10 -10.13 9.89
N VAL A 129 -14.84 -10.55 9.99
CA VAL A 129 -13.68 -9.66 10.13
C VAL A 129 -13.43 -8.90 8.83
N VAL A 130 -13.50 -9.56 7.66
CA VAL A 130 -13.40 -8.89 6.35
C VAL A 130 -14.47 -7.81 6.22
N ALA A 131 -15.73 -8.11 6.58
CA ALA A 131 -16.82 -7.14 6.55
C ALA A 131 -16.56 -5.94 7.49
N THR A 132 -15.92 -6.19 8.63
CA THR A 132 -15.53 -5.15 9.58
C THR A 132 -14.44 -4.25 8.99
N LEU A 133 -13.39 -4.83 8.42
CA LEU A 133 -12.31 -4.09 7.74
C LEU A 133 -12.87 -3.28 6.57
N ALA A 134 -13.71 -3.87 5.73
CA ALA A 134 -14.31 -3.18 4.59
C ALA A 134 -15.22 -2.01 4.99
N ARG A 135 -15.95 -2.11 6.11
CA ARG A 135 -16.72 -0.98 6.65
C ARG A 135 -15.82 0.13 7.18
N ALA A 136 -14.77 -0.24 7.92
CA ALA A 136 -13.87 0.72 8.54
C ALA A 136 -13.01 1.47 7.51
N THR A 137 -12.69 0.86 6.37
CA THR A 137 -11.75 1.41 5.38
C THR A 137 -12.42 2.12 4.20
N ARG A 138 -13.76 2.30 4.23
CA ARG A 138 -14.44 3.08 3.20
C ARG A 138 -13.96 4.52 3.25
N THR A 139 -13.40 5.01 2.15
CA THR A 139 -13.23 6.44 1.93
C THR A 139 -14.51 7.00 1.30
N PRO A 140 -14.92 8.24 1.63
CA PRO A 140 -16.07 8.90 0.99
C PRO A 140 -16.00 8.88 -0.55
N ASN A 141 -14.79 8.83 -1.11
CA ASN A 141 -14.55 8.88 -2.56
C ASN A 141 -14.92 7.58 -3.31
N THR A 142 -15.20 6.47 -2.63
CA THR A 142 -15.57 5.21 -3.29
C THR A 142 -17.02 5.21 -3.79
N GLU A 143 -17.91 6.01 -3.19
CA GLU A 143 -19.32 6.09 -3.58
C GLU A 143 -19.56 6.94 -4.84
N ALA A 144 -18.64 7.85 -5.18
CA ALA A 144 -18.79 8.76 -6.32
C ALA A 144 -18.65 8.08 -7.70
N GLN A 145 -18.21 6.83 -7.77
CA GLN A 145 -18.03 6.09 -9.04
C GLN A 145 -19.13 5.06 -9.34
N THR A 146 -20.18 4.97 -8.53
CA THR A 146 -21.31 4.03 -8.76
C THR A 146 -22.64 4.71 -9.13
N ARG A 147 -22.64 6.01 -9.44
CA ARG A 147 -23.80 6.71 -10.02
C ARG A 147 -23.43 7.48 -11.29
N THR A 148 -23.10 6.76 -12.34
CA THR A 148 -23.31 7.19 -13.73
C THR A 148 -23.12 5.99 -14.65
N GLY A 149 -24.25 5.47 -15.15
CA GLY A 149 -24.35 4.34 -16.06
C GLY A 149 -25.79 3.90 -16.16
#